data_AF-A0A6N6ZJU9-F1
#
_entry.id   AF-A0A6N6ZJU9-F1
#
_cell.length_a   1.000
_cell.length_b   1.000
_cell.length_c   1.000
_cell.angle_alpha   90.00
_cell.angle_beta   90.00
_cell.angle_gamma   90.00
#
_symmetry.space_group_name_H-M   'P 1'
#
loop_
_entity.id
_entity.type
_entity.pdbx_description
1 polymer ?
#
loop_
_entity_poly.entity_id
_entity_poly.type
_entity_poly.pdbx_seq_one_letter_code
_entity_poly.pdbx_strand_id
1 'polypeptide(L)'
;MSATSYPPHLYRSSGYAQSFGEWMHPVDLPRAGGYLLARQWQALGWDLMAPYPLLSLRKWQYLSTDLANLGESYTSLVAVVDPLADTTPEQLSSTFSDLCRPFKQHHLVDLQAEPTRHFSSHHRRYAKAAAKAVHVEELSIPCDYLDDWCALYDILIQRHEIGGLTRFSRASFSVLLSLPGCRAFAARSHASGQIVGMILMADAEGDTHYHLGAYNAEGYASKASFALFATIINQYARKGYRYLNLGGGAGFRDDPEDGLARFKQGWASFSRPTYLVGKILHRPRYQLWQNSADALESGFFPAYRDPSLVKNSQPAPVHA
;
A
#
# COMPACT_ATOMS: atom_id res chain seq x y z
N MET A 1 5.55 28.98 -17.80
CA MET A 1 4.90 27.94 -16.95
C MET A 1 6.02 27.09 -16.39
N SER A 2 6.30 27.17 -15.08
CA SER A 2 7.26 26.26 -14.45
C SER A 2 6.70 24.84 -14.58
N ALA A 3 7.49 23.88 -15.09
CA ALA A 3 7.07 22.49 -15.08
C ALA A 3 6.82 22.09 -13.61
N THR A 4 5.63 21.57 -13.31
CA THR A 4 5.34 21.01 -11.98
C THR A 4 6.30 19.85 -11.76
N SER A 5 7.22 20.00 -10.81
CA SER A 5 8.13 18.93 -10.42
C SER A 5 7.45 18.07 -9.36
N TYR A 6 7.21 16.81 -9.68
CA TYR A 6 6.66 15.82 -8.76
C TYR A 6 7.80 15.06 -8.07
N PRO A 7 7.61 14.65 -6.79
CA PRO A 7 8.57 13.78 -6.13
C PRO A 7 8.64 12.41 -6.84
N PRO A 8 9.74 11.67 -6.64
CA PRO A 8 9.87 10.32 -7.17
C PRO A 8 8.82 9.40 -6.57
N HIS A 9 8.41 8.39 -7.34
CA HIS A 9 7.40 7.43 -6.92
C HIS A 9 7.84 6.65 -5.67
N LEU A 10 7.11 6.81 -4.56
CA LEU A 10 7.51 6.26 -3.26
C LEU A 10 7.74 4.74 -3.30
N TYR A 11 6.77 3.98 -3.84
CA TYR A 11 6.88 2.51 -3.92
C TYR A 11 7.97 1.99 -4.86
N ARG A 12 8.56 2.84 -5.71
CA ARG A 12 9.71 2.49 -6.58
C ARG A 12 11.05 2.84 -5.94
N SER A 13 11.05 3.46 -4.76
CA SER A 13 12.27 3.94 -4.13
C SER A 13 12.98 2.82 -3.35
N SER A 14 14.32 2.87 -3.38
CA SER A 14 15.16 1.98 -2.57
C SER A 14 14.88 2.15 -1.09
N GLY A 15 14.76 3.40 -0.63
CA GLY A 15 14.48 3.73 0.77
C GLY A 15 13.18 3.11 1.26
N TYR A 16 12.12 3.08 0.43
CA TYR A 16 10.88 2.44 0.82
C TYR A 16 11.03 0.92 0.92
N ALA A 17 11.71 0.27 -0.04
CA ALA A 17 12.00 -1.15 0.04
C ALA A 17 12.84 -1.49 1.29
N GLN A 18 13.86 -0.66 1.59
CA GLN A 18 14.72 -0.80 2.77
C GLN A 18 13.98 -0.61 4.10
N SER A 19 12.85 0.12 4.12
CA SER A 19 12.03 0.24 5.32
C SER A 19 11.50 -1.10 5.86
N PHE A 20 11.50 -2.15 5.02
CA PHE A 20 11.13 -3.51 5.40
C PHE A 20 12.32 -4.39 5.83
N GLY A 21 13.53 -3.82 5.90
CA GLY A 21 14.80 -4.51 6.12
C GLY A 21 14.89 -5.37 7.39
N GLU A 22 14.10 -5.05 8.42
CA GLU A 22 14.03 -5.85 9.64
C GLU A 22 13.53 -7.28 9.38
N TRP A 23 12.68 -7.46 8.36
CA TRP A 23 11.97 -8.71 8.11
C TRP A 23 12.26 -9.31 6.73
N MET A 24 12.72 -8.49 5.78
CA MET A 24 12.86 -8.88 4.38
C MET A 24 14.05 -8.19 3.72
N HIS A 25 14.60 -8.84 2.68
CA HIS A 25 15.69 -8.30 1.88
C HIS A 25 15.17 -7.63 0.61
N PRO A 26 15.49 -6.35 0.37
CA PRO A 26 15.19 -5.72 -0.91
C PRO A 26 15.92 -6.40 -2.07
N VAL A 27 15.21 -6.62 -3.18
CA VAL A 27 15.75 -7.12 -4.45
C VAL A 27 15.48 -6.09 -5.53
N ASP A 28 16.55 -5.57 -6.14
CA ASP A 28 16.45 -4.56 -7.19
C ASP A 28 15.99 -5.17 -8.52
N LEU A 29 15.19 -4.42 -9.26
CA LEU A 29 14.78 -4.71 -10.63
C LEU A 29 15.35 -3.61 -11.53
N PRO A 30 16.63 -3.69 -11.94
CA PRO A 30 17.35 -2.57 -12.52
C PRO A 30 16.80 -2.14 -13.88
N ARG A 31 16.20 -3.05 -14.66
CA ARG A 31 15.63 -2.70 -15.97
C ARG A 31 14.19 -2.22 -15.85
N ALA A 32 13.40 -2.85 -14.98
CA ALA A 32 12.02 -2.48 -14.73
C ALA A 32 11.89 -1.22 -13.86
N GLY A 33 12.93 -0.87 -13.08
CA GLY A 33 12.99 0.31 -12.24
C GLY A 33 12.02 0.26 -11.06
N GLY A 34 12.31 -0.62 -10.10
CA GLY A 34 11.57 -0.80 -8.86
C GLY A 34 12.19 -1.89 -7.99
N TYR A 35 11.47 -2.34 -6.97
CA TYR A 35 11.99 -3.30 -5.99
C TYR A 35 10.99 -4.41 -5.69
N LEU A 36 11.52 -5.59 -5.38
CA LEU A 36 10.83 -6.68 -4.70
C LEU A 36 11.40 -6.83 -3.28
N LEU A 37 10.72 -7.63 -2.45
CA LEU A 37 11.13 -7.99 -1.10
C LEU A 37 11.21 -9.52 -1.03
N ALA A 38 12.35 -10.03 -0.57
CA ALA A 38 12.62 -11.44 -0.39
C ALA A 38 12.54 -11.79 1.10
N ARG A 39 11.83 -12.87 1.40
CA ARG A 39 11.91 -13.54 2.71
C ARG A 39 12.33 -14.98 2.51
N GLN A 40 13.11 -15.51 3.44
CA GLN A 40 13.47 -16.91 3.40
C GLN A 40 12.25 -17.76 3.80
N TRP A 41 11.98 -18.81 3.04
CA TRP A 41 10.88 -19.74 3.32
C TRP A 41 11.43 -21.14 3.52
N GLN A 42 11.76 -21.51 4.76
CA GLN A 42 12.22 -22.86 5.12
C GLN A 42 13.30 -23.39 4.14
N ALA A 43 13.19 -24.65 3.70
CA ALA A 43 14.05 -25.26 2.68
C ALA A 43 13.70 -24.84 1.23
N LEU A 44 12.62 -24.06 1.04
CA LEU A 44 12.17 -23.62 -0.27
C LEU A 44 12.96 -22.42 -0.81
N GLY A 45 13.96 -21.88 -0.11
CA GLY A 45 14.73 -20.72 -0.60
C GLY A 45 13.97 -19.40 -0.44
N TRP A 46 14.14 -18.47 -1.38
CA TRP A 46 13.59 -17.11 -1.27
C TRP A 46 12.21 -16.98 -1.90
N ASP A 47 11.26 -16.51 -1.10
CA ASP A 47 9.89 -16.19 -1.49
C ASP A 47 9.77 -14.67 -1.69
N LEU A 48 9.47 -14.23 -2.91
CA LEU A 48 9.42 -12.82 -3.30
C LEU A 48 8.01 -12.24 -3.20
N MET A 49 7.94 -10.98 -2.82
CA MET A 49 6.73 -10.16 -2.92
C MET A 49 7.03 -8.72 -3.29
N ALA A 50 6.01 -7.97 -3.68
CA ALA A 50 6.14 -6.53 -3.80
C ALA A 50 6.19 -5.85 -2.43
N PRO A 51 6.84 -4.68 -2.31
CA PRO A 51 6.59 -3.79 -1.19
C PRO A 51 5.10 -3.55 -1.01
N TYR A 52 4.60 -3.69 0.22
CA TYR A 52 3.21 -3.39 0.51
C TYR A 52 2.92 -1.91 0.19
N PRO A 53 1.76 -1.53 -0.37
CA PRO A 53 0.66 -2.39 -0.78
C PRO A 53 0.73 -2.87 -2.23
N LEU A 54 1.55 -2.26 -3.08
CA LEU A 54 1.47 -2.39 -4.53
C LEU A 54 2.85 -2.56 -5.18
N LEU A 55 2.92 -3.43 -6.19
CA LEU A 55 4.01 -3.45 -7.14
C LEU A 55 3.84 -2.28 -8.11
N SER A 56 4.76 -1.33 -8.01
CA SER A 56 4.89 -0.24 -8.97
C SER A 56 6.28 -0.33 -9.60
N LEU A 57 6.34 -0.25 -10.92
CA LEU A 57 7.57 -0.30 -11.71
C LEU A 57 7.60 0.87 -12.69
N ARG A 58 8.80 1.34 -13.04
CA ARG A 58 8.98 2.41 -14.03
C ARG A 58 8.76 1.92 -15.46
N LYS A 59 9.15 0.68 -15.76
CA LYS A 59 9.18 0.09 -17.10
C LYS A 59 8.73 -1.37 -17.07
N TRP A 60 7.42 -1.57 -17.01
CA TRP A 60 6.79 -2.90 -16.90
C TRP A 60 7.23 -3.90 -17.98
N GLN A 61 7.50 -3.42 -19.20
CA GLN A 61 7.96 -4.24 -20.30
C GLN A 61 9.30 -4.96 -20.05
N TYR A 62 10.11 -4.50 -19.09
CA TYR A 62 11.38 -5.13 -18.76
C TYR A 62 11.31 -6.07 -17.54
N LEU A 63 10.15 -6.18 -16.89
CA LEU A 63 9.99 -7.05 -15.72
C LEU A 63 10.34 -8.50 -16.04
N SER A 64 9.87 -9.03 -17.17
CA SER A 64 10.19 -10.41 -17.59
C SER A 64 11.70 -10.65 -17.74
N THR A 65 12.45 -9.63 -18.18
CA THR A 65 13.91 -9.70 -18.30
C THR A 65 14.57 -9.73 -16.94
N ASP A 66 14.15 -8.88 -16.00
CA ASP A 66 14.71 -8.89 -14.64
C ASP A 66 14.37 -10.21 -13.93
N LEU A 67 13.14 -10.73 -14.07
CA LEU A 67 12.75 -12.01 -13.47
C LEU A 67 13.54 -13.19 -14.05
N ALA A 68 13.88 -13.19 -15.34
CA ALA A 68 14.71 -14.22 -15.95
C ALA A 68 16.17 -14.19 -15.49
N ASN A 69 16.65 -13.04 -15.02
CA ASN A 69 18.00 -12.87 -14.47
C ASN A 69 18.07 -13.12 -12.96
N LEU A 70 16.94 -13.41 -12.31
CA LEU A 70 16.96 -13.84 -10.92
C LEU A 70 17.60 -15.23 -10.84
N GLY A 71 18.51 -15.41 -9.88
CA GLY A 71 19.16 -16.70 -9.66
C GLY A 71 18.20 -17.80 -9.21
N GLU A 72 18.65 -19.04 -9.28
CA GLU A 72 17.83 -20.21 -8.91
C GLU A 72 17.41 -20.22 -7.43
N SER A 73 18.02 -19.40 -6.57
CA SER A 73 17.69 -19.31 -5.14
C SER A 73 16.28 -18.78 -4.85
N TYR A 74 15.63 -18.13 -5.83
CA TYR A 74 14.26 -17.61 -5.70
C TYR A 74 13.23 -18.63 -6.18
N THR A 75 12.13 -18.79 -5.44
CA THR A 75 11.15 -19.86 -5.67
C THR A 75 9.86 -19.37 -6.26
N SER A 76 9.37 -18.23 -5.77
CA SER A 76 8.13 -17.65 -6.27
C SER A 76 8.10 -16.15 -6.06
N LEU A 77 7.20 -15.52 -6.79
CA LEU A 77 6.85 -14.11 -6.66
C LEU A 77 5.33 -13.98 -6.58
N VAL A 78 4.85 -13.14 -5.68
CA VAL A 78 3.45 -12.70 -5.60
C VAL A 78 3.37 -11.20 -5.43
N ALA A 79 2.51 -10.55 -6.19
CA ALA A 79 2.35 -9.11 -6.12
C ALA A 79 0.90 -8.68 -6.36
N VAL A 80 0.54 -7.53 -5.80
CA VAL A 80 -0.67 -6.79 -6.17
C VAL A 80 -0.24 -5.64 -7.07
N VAL A 81 -0.72 -5.62 -8.30
CA VAL A 81 -0.29 -4.63 -9.30
C VAL A 81 -0.94 -3.29 -9.04
N ASP A 82 -0.17 -2.22 -9.09
CA ASP A 82 -0.71 -0.85 -9.04
C ASP A 82 -1.76 -0.64 -10.15
N PRO A 83 -3.02 -0.26 -9.83
CA PRO A 83 -4.05 -0.03 -10.86
C PRO A 83 -3.80 1.20 -11.75
N LEU A 84 -2.77 2.00 -11.44
CA LEU A 84 -2.28 3.10 -12.25
C LEU A 84 -1.04 2.72 -13.08
N ALA A 85 -0.58 1.46 -13.00
CA ALA A 85 0.53 0.95 -13.80
C ALA A 85 0.25 1.04 -15.31
N ASP A 86 1.30 1.36 -16.07
CA ASP A 86 1.29 1.30 -17.53
C ASP A 86 1.51 -0.15 -18.01
N THR A 87 0.48 -0.98 -17.82
CA THR A 87 0.46 -2.39 -18.22
C THR A 87 -0.98 -2.85 -18.53
N THR A 88 -1.12 -3.88 -19.35
CA THR A 88 -2.41 -4.52 -19.64
C THR A 88 -2.55 -5.88 -18.96
N PRO A 89 -3.79 -6.40 -18.76
CA PRO A 89 -4.01 -7.75 -18.25
C PRO A 89 -3.33 -8.84 -19.09
N GLU A 90 -3.21 -8.65 -20.40
CA GLU A 90 -2.54 -9.58 -21.31
C GLU A 90 -1.02 -9.59 -21.06
N GLN A 91 -0.41 -8.42 -20.86
CA GLN A 91 1.01 -8.30 -20.50
C GLN A 91 1.30 -8.89 -19.11
N LEU A 92 0.38 -8.70 -18.17
CA LEU A 92 0.49 -9.32 -16.84
C LEU A 92 0.41 -10.84 -16.95
N SER A 93 -0.57 -11.36 -17.69
CA SER A 93 -0.78 -12.81 -17.84
C SER A 93 0.38 -13.49 -18.55
N SER A 94 1.02 -12.83 -19.51
CA SER A 94 2.22 -13.37 -20.18
C SER A 94 3.45 -13.39 -19.27
N THR A 95 3.60 -12.40 -18.39
CA THR A 95 4.70 -12.33 -17.43
C THR A 95 4.49 -13.31 -16.27
N PHE A 96 3.26 -13.37 -15.75
CA PHE A 96 2.84 -14.11 -14.57
C PHE A 96 1.97 -15.32 -14.95
N SER A 97 2.64 -16.31 -15.54
CA SER A 97 2.03 -17.54 -16.07
C SER A 97 1.31 -18.42 -15.05
N ASP A 98 1.56 -18.24 -13.75
CA ASP A 98 1.02 -19.12 -12.70
C ASP A 98 -0.21 -18.56 -12.01
N LEU A 99 -0.32 -17.23 -11.94
CA LEU A 99 -1.47 -16.53 -11.39
C LEU A 99 -1.56 -15.14 -12.01
N CYS A 100 -2.71 -14.83 -12.59
CA CYS A 100 -3.09 -13.48 -12.95
C CYS A 100 -4.61 -13.38 -12.88
N ARG A 101 -5.13 -12.67 -11.88
CA ARG A 101 -6.59 -12.48 -11.74
C ARG A 101 -6.92 -11.11 -11.15
N PRO A 102 -8.09 -10.54 -11.48
CA PRO A 102 -8.63 -9.42 -10.73
C PRO A 102 -8.65 -9.76 -9.24
N PHE A 103 -8.28 -8.79 -8.40
CA PHE A 103 -8.15 -8.98 -6.95
C PHE A 103 -9.03 -8.05 -6.14
N LYS A 104 -8.85 -6.74 -6.31
CA LYS A 104 -9.64 -5.72 -5.61
C LYS A 104 -10.09 -4.61 -6.54
N GLN A 105 -11.19 -3.96 -6.21
CA GLN A 105 -11.58 -2.67 -6.78
C GLN A 105 -10.96 -1.55 -5.95
N HIS A 106 -10.09 -0.76 -6.59
CA HIS A 106 -9.57 0.46 -6.02
C HIS A 106 -10.46 1.64 -6.40
N HIS A 107 -10.78 2.48 -5.42
CA HIS A 107 -11.52 3.72 -5.65
C HIS A 107 -10.57 4.86 -5.97
N LEU A 108 -10.83 5.60 -7.04
CA LEU A 108 -9.99 6.69 -7.51
C LEU A 108 -10.74 8.01 -7.56
N VAL A 109 -10.04 9.09 -7.21
CA VAL A 109 -10.49 10.46 -7.42
C VAL A 109 -9.79 11.02 -8.64
N ASP A 110 -10.55 11.54 -9.60
CA ASP A 110 -10.01 12.38 -10.66
C ASP A 110 -9.77 13.78 -10.08
N LEU A 111 -8.51 14.14 -9.92
CA LEU A 111 -8.11 15.41 -9.31
C LEU A 111 -8.10 16.57 -10.32
N GLN A 112 -8.19 16.28 -11.62
CA GLN A 112 -8.27 17.29 -12.67
C GLN A 112 -9.72 17.68 -12.99
N ALA A 113 -10.70 16.83 -12.64
CA ALA A 113 -12.12 17.03 -12.95
C ALA A 113 -12.95 17.65 -11.80
N GLU A 114 -12.56 18.81 -11.25
CA GLU A 114 -13.23 19.47 -10.11
C GLU A 114 -13.71 18.47 -9.02
N PRO A 115 -12.80 17.85 -8.26
CA PRO A 115 -13.08 16.64 -7.48
C PRO A 115 -14.23 16.77 -6.47
N THR A 116 -14.50 17.98 -5.97
CA THR A 116 -15.57 18.23 -4.99
C THR A 116 -16.98 17.96 -5.54
N ARG A 117 -17.17 17.96 -6.87
CA ARG A 117 -18.45 17.60 -7.50
C ARG A 117 -18.80 16.12 -7.31
N HIS A 118 -17.79 15.26 -7.21
CA HIS A 118 -17.96 13.82 -7.05
C HIS A 118 -18.20 13.39 -5.60
N PHE A 119 -17.98 14.28 -4.63
CA PHE A 119 -18.21 13.95 -3.22
C PHE A 119 -19.69 13.65 -2.99
N SER A 120 -19.99 12.62 -2.22
CA SER A 120 -21.37 12.36 -1.80
C SER A 120 -21.91 13.50 -0.93
N SER A 121 -23.23 13.72 -0.91
CA SER A 121 -23.86 14.69 -0.01
C SER A 121 -23.54 14.42 1.46
N HIS A 122 -23.44 13.14 1.83
CA HIS A 122 -23.04 12.69 3.16
C HIS A 122 -21.62 13.16 3.49
N HIS A 123 -20.66 12.92 2.59
CA HIS A 123 -19.25 13.27 2.79
C HIS A 123 -19.04 14.77 2.83
N ARG A 124 -19.70 15.54 1.97
CA ARG A 124 -19.68 17.02 2.02
C ARG A 124 -20.19 17.54 3.36
N ARG A 125 -21.30 17.01 3.87
CA ARG A 125 -21.87 17.40 5.17
C ARG A 125 -20.89 17.12 6.30
N TYR A 126 -20.29 15.93 6.33
CA TYR A 126 -19.37 15.56 7.40
C TYR A 126 -18.03 16.27 7.30
N ALA A 127 -17.50 16.52 6.11
CA ALA A 127 -16.31 17.36 5.94
C ALA A 127 -16.53 18.77 6.51
N LYS A 128 -17.68 19.40 6.18
CA LYS A 128 -18.03 20.73 6.70
C LYS A 128 -18.22 20.73 8.22
N ALA A 129 -18.78 19.67 8.79
CA ALA A 129 -18.95 19.54 10.23
C ALA A 129 -17.61 19.32 10.95
N ALA A 130 -16.80 18.38 10.46
CA ALA A 130 -15.49 18.05 11.02
C ALA A 130 -14.52 19.23 10.97
N ALA A 131 -14.56 20.05 9.90
CA ALA A 131 -13.75 21.25 9.76
C ALA A 131 -14.05 22.34 10.82
N LYS A 132 -15.12 22.22 11.61
CA LYS A 132 -15.38 23.08 12.77
C LYS A 132 -14.74 22.56 14.06
N ALA A 133 -14.37 21.28 14.09
CA ALA A 133 -13.82 20.59 15.26
C ALA A 133 -12.30 20.41 15.18
N VAL A 134 -11.76 20.31 13.95
CA VAL A 134 -10.33 20.12 13.72
C VAL A 134 -9.78 21.09 12.66
N HIS A 135 -8.52 21.48 12.85
CA HIS A 135 -7.69 22.08 11.82
C HIS A 135 -6.89 20.98 11.10
N VAL A 136 -6.77 21.06 9.78
CA VAL A 136 -5.95 20.12 9.00
C VAL A 136 -4.77 20.84 8.37
N GLU A 137 -3.57 20.30 8.58
CA GLU A 137 -2.32 20.82 8.04
C GLU A 137 -1.51 19.72 7.33
N GLU A 138 -0.80 20.09 6.26
CA GLU A 138 0.25 19.25 5.67
C GLU A 138 1.53 19.47 6.48
N LEU A 139 2.13 18.39 6.98
CA LEU A 139 3.35 18.46 7.79
C LEU A 139 4.56 18.68 6.87
N SER A 140 5.37 19.69 7.20
CA SER A 140 6.57 20.03 6.44
C SER A 140 7.66 18.96 6.55
N ILE A 141 7.84 18.41 7.75
CA ILE A 141 8.83 17.39 8.09
C ILE A 141 8.09 16.24 8.79
N PRO A 142 7.54 15.26 8.05
CA PRO A 142 6.73 14.20 8.64
C PRO A 142 7.44 13.38 9.72
N CYS A 143 8.76 13.19 9.62
CA CYS A 143 9.52 12.42 10.59
C CYS A 143 9.60 13.05 11.99
N ASP A 144 9.38 14.37 12.12
CA ASP A 144 9.32 15.04 13.43
C ASP A 144 8.09 14.60 14.24
N TYR A 145 7.09 13.99 13.57
CA TYR A 145 5.84 13.52 14.16
C TYR A 145 5.79 11.99 14.26
N LEU A 146 6.94 11.31 14.27
CA LEU A 146 7.02 9.85 14.37
C LEU A 146 6.32 9.32 15.64
N ASP A 147 6.46 10.03 16.77
CA ASP A 147 5.81 9.63 18.03
C ASP A 147 4.29 9.73 17.96
N ASP A 148 3.76 10.85 17.46
CA ASP A 148 2.33 11.03 17.24
C ASP A 148 1.77 9.97 16.28
N TRP A 149 2.50 9.72 15.17
CA TRP A 149 2.13 8.72 14.19
C TRP A 149 2.07 7.31 14.80
N CYS A 150 3.13 6.89 15.50
CA CYS A 150 3.17 5.58 16.15
C CYS A 150 2.05 5.42 17.18
N ALA A 151 1.79 6.44 18.01
CA ALA A 151 0.72 6.39 19.01
C ALA A 151 -0.67 6.24 18.37
N LEU A 152 -0.95 6.98 17.29
CA LEU A 152 -2.20 6.83 16.54
C LEU A 152 -2.29 5.47 15.85
N TYR A 153 -1.19 4.99 15.28
CA TYR A 153 -1.16 3.74 14.54
C TYR A 153 -1.29 2.52 15.47
N ASP A 154 -0.75 2.58 16.69
CA ASP A 154 -0.94 1.53 17.70
C ASP A 154 -2.41 1.34 18.08
N ILE A 155 -3.20 2.43 18.14
CA ILE A 155 -4.65 2.36 18.33
C ILE A 155 -5.30 1.62 17.14
N LEU A 156 -4.86 1.90 15.92
CA LEU A 156 -5.35 1.21 14.72
C LEU A 156 -5.01 -0.28 14.74
N ILE A 157 -3.77 -0.62 15.13
CA ILE A 157 -3.30 -2.01 15.29
C ILE A 157 -4.18 -2.75 16.29
N GLN A 158 -4.43 -2.16 17.47
CA GLN A 158 -5.27 -2.78 18.50
C GLN A 158 -6.72 -2.94 18.04
N ARG A 159 -7.27 -1.94 17.36
CA ARG A 159 -8.66 -1.94 16.90
C ARG A 159 -8.95 -2.97 15.81
N HIS A 160 -7.98 -3.22 14.93
CA HIS A 160 -8.15 -4.07 13.74
C HIS A 160 -7.26 -5.33 13.74
N GLU A 161 -6.62 -5.62 14.87
CA GLU A 161 -5.72 -6.77 15.06
C GLU A 161 -4.67 -6.88 13.93
N ILE A 162 -4.09 -5.75 13.55
CA ILE A 162 -3.19 -5.68 12.39
C ILE A 162 -1.88 -6.42 12.71
N GLY A 163 -1.65 -7.51 11.99
CA GLY A 163 -0.43 -8.31 12.06
C GLY A 163 0.44 -8.24 10.81
N GLY A 164 1.49 -9.07 10.79
CA GLY A 164 2.36 -9.26 9.63
C GLY A 164 3.00 -7.98 9.11
N LEU A 165 3.25 -7.93 7.79
CA LEU A 165 3.94 -6.82 7.14
C LEU A 165 3.17 -5.49 7.19
N THR A 166 1.85 -5.56 7.31
CA THR A 166 1.01 -4.36 7.39
C THR A 166 1.01 -3.72 8.78
N ARG A 167 1.60 -4.37 9.79
CA ARG A 167 1.74 -3.76 11.12
C ARG A 167 2.78 -2.63 11.12
N PHE A 168 3.80 -2.73 10.25
CA PHE A 168 4.99 -1.88 10.26
C PHE A 168 5.70 -1.86 11.63
N SER A 169 6.97 -1.47 11.64
CA SER A 169 7.67 -1.13 12.89
C SER A 169 7.87 0.37 12.98
N ARG A 170 8.23 0.83 14.18
CA ARG A 170 8.70 2.21 14.37
C ARG A 170 9.91 2.52 13.48
N ALA A 171 10.85 1.58 13.32
CA ALA A 171 12.01 1.77 12.45
C ALA A 171 11.58 1.91 10.98
N SER A 172 10.66 1.07 10.50
CA SER A 172 10.06 1.19 9.17
C SER A 172 9.40 2.56 8.98
N PHE A 173 8.62 3.03 9.96
CA PHE A 173 7.97 4.34 9.91
C PHE A 173 8.98 5.48 9.93
N SER A 174 10.05 5.39 10.71
CA SER A 174 11.11 6.40 10.72
C SER A 174 11.72 6.56 9.33
N VAL A 175 11.98 5.46 8.62
CA VAL A 175 12.48 5.52 7.24
C VAL A 175 11.41 6.10 6.32
N LEU A 176 10.19 5.54 6.33
CA LEU A 176 9.08 5.95 5.47
C LEU A 176 8.80 7.46 5.55
N LEU A 177 8.68 8.01 6.76
CA LEU A 177 8.36 9.42 6.99
C LEU A 177 9.48 10.37 6.56
N SER A 178 10.71 9.89 6.42
CA SER A 178 11.83 10.67 5.90
C SER A 178 11.95 10.65 4.37
N LEU A 179 11.15 9.83 3.67
CA LEU A 179 11.23 9.72 2.21
C LEU A 179 10.52 10.90 1.53
N PRO A 180 11.10 11.53 0.49
CA PRO A 180 10.50 12.66 -0.20
C PRO A 180 9.11 12.40 -0.81
N GLY A 181 8.81 11.14 -1.14
CA GLY A 181 7.52 10.71 -1.66
C GLY A 181 6.47 10.40 -0.59
N CYS A 182 6.82 10.47 0.70
CA CYS A 182 5.87 10.33 1.80
C CYS A 182 5.43 11.73 2.25
N ARG A 183 4.13 12.02 2.12
CA ARG A 183 3.52 13.25 2.64
C ARG A 183 2.64 12.88 3.82
N ALA A 184 2.60 13.72 4.85
CA ALA A 184 1.75 13.49 6.01
C ALA A 184 0.83 14.69 6.25
N PHE A 185 -0.40 14.40 6.65
CA PHE A 185 -1.41 15.38 7.01
C PHE A 185 -1.91 15.08 8.41
N ALA A 186 -1.98 16.10 9.26
CA ALA A 186 -2.46 15.99 10.62
C ALA A 186 -3.79 16.73 10.80
N ALA A 187 -4.72 16.13 11.53
CA ALA A 187 -5.88 16.78 12.07
C ALA A 187 -5.63 17.13 13.54
N ARG A 188 -5.59 18.42 13.85
CA ARG A 188 -5.43 18.96 15.21
C ARG A 188 -6.77 19.38 15.77
N SER A 189 -7.13 18.89 16.95
CA SER A 189 -8.38 19.28 17.61
C SER A 189 -8.33 20.73 18.08
N HIS A 190 -9.43 21.45 17.87
CA HIS A 190 -9.64 22.77 18.46
C HIS A 190 -9.92 22.72 19.97
N ALA A 191 -10.44 21.60 20.48
CA ALA A 191 -10.78 21.45 21.89
C ALA A 191 -9.56 21.10 22.74
N SER A 192 -8.74 20.14 22.28
CA SER A 192 -7.57 19.64 23.04
C SER A 192 -6.23 20.20 22.55
N GLY A 193 -6.16 20.77 21.34
CA GLY A 193 -4.91 21.18 20.69
C GLY A 193 -4.04 20.03 20.20
N GLN A 194 -4.43 18.78 20.47
CA GLN A 194 -3.68 17.57 20.14
C GLN A 194 -3.92 17.11 18.71
N ILE A 195 -2.97 16.36 18.14
CA ILE A 195 -3.20 15.62 16.90
C ILE A 195 -4.13 14.45 17.21
N VAL A 196 -5.28 14.43 16.54
CA VAL A 196 -6.33 13.41 16.75
C VAL A 196 -6.45 12.43 15.59
N GLY A 197 -5.78 12.72 14.49
CA GLY A 197 -5.68 11.81 13.36
C GLY A 197 -4.63 12.25 12.35
N MET A 198 -4.07 11.29 11.64
CA MET A 198 -3.08 11.52 10.60
C MET A 198 -3.37 10.65 9.37
N ILE A 199 -3.00 11.15 8.21
CA ILE A 199 -2.98 10.39 6.95
C ILE A 199 -1.59 10.52 6.32
N LEU A 200 -1.03 9.37 5.94
CA LEU A 200 0.16 9.27 5.10
C LEU A 200 -0.26 9.05 3.65
N MET A 201 0.32 9.85 2.76
CA MET A 201 0.17 9.79 1.32
C MET A 201 1.48 9.31 0.69
N ALA A 202 1.36 8.50 -0.35
CA ALA A 202 2.49 8.02 -1.14
C ALA A 202 2.43 8.60 -2.55
N ASP A 203 3.26 9.61 -2.82
CA ASP A 203 3.31 10.28 -4.10
C ASP A 203 3.95 9.40 -5.18
N ALA A 204 3.45 9.56 -6.40
CA ALA A 204 3.69 8.68 -7.54
C ALA A 204 3.77 9.48 -8.86
N GLU A 205 4.81 10.31 -9.03
CA GLU A 205 5.14 10.98 -10.31
C GLU A 205 3.94 11.69 -10.99
N GLY A 206 3.12 12.41 -10.21
CA GLY A 206 1.93 13.12 -10.69
C GLY A 206 0.61 12.45 -10.32
N ASP A 207 0.66 11.25 -9.78
CA ASP A 207 -0.43 10.59 -9.04
C ASP A 207 -0.07 10.50 -7.55
N THR A 208 -1.03 10.12 -6.70
CA THR A 208 -0.78 9.86 -5.28
C THR A 208 -1.67 8.74 -4.74
N HIS A 209 -1.25 8.11 -3.66
CA HIS A 209 -1.94 7.01 -3.02
C HIS A 209 -2.22 7.34 -1.56
N TYR A 210 -3.45 7.13 -1.11
CA TYR A 210 -3.72 6.98 0.31
C TYR A 210 -2.98 5.74 0.81
N HIS A 211 -1.92 5.95 1.59
CA HIS A 211 -1.07 4.87 2.08
C HIS A 211 -1.62 4.31 3.39
N LEU A 212 -1.70 5.13 4.42
CA LEU A 212 -2.18 4.76 5.76
C LEU A 212 -2.92 5.93 6.40
N GLY A 213 -3.84 5.62 7.31
CA GLY A 213 -4.55 6.61 8.10
C GLY A 213 -4.91 6.05 9.47
N ALA A 214 -4.70 6.86 10.51
CA ALA A 214 -4.90 6.46 11.89
C ALA A 214 -5.50 7.60 12.72
N TYR A 215 -6.30 7.25 13.71
CA TYR A 215 -7.10 8.19 14.51
C TYR A 215 -7.19 7.71 15.96
N ASN A 216 -7.20 8.65 16.90
CA ASN A 216 -7.55 8.34 18.29
C ASN A 216 -9.07 8.47 18.52
N ALA A 217 -9.52 8.24 19.74
CA ALA A 217 -10.94 8.31 20.10
C ALA A 217 -11.58 9.67 19.78
N GLU A 218 -10.87 10.77 20.03
CA GLU A 218 -11.35 12.12 19.71
C GLU A 218 -11.44 12.31 18.19
N GLY A 219 -10.48 11.79 17.43
CA GLY A 219 -10.49 11.81 15.96
C GLY A 219 -11.67 11.07 15.36
N TYR A 220 -12.02 9.90 15.91
CA TYR A 220 -13.24 9.18 15.54
C TYR A 220 -14.51 9.95 15.91
N ALA A 221 -14.60 10.50 17.12
CA ALA A 221 -15.77 11.23 17.59
C ALA A 221 -16.03 12.52 16.79
N SER A 222 -14.96 13.25 16.46
CA SER A 222 -14.98 14.48 15.65
C SER A 222 -15.10 14.23 14.15
N LYS A 223 -15.01 12.97 13.70
CA LYS A 223 -15.00 12.58 12.28
C LYS A 223 -13.86 13.24 11.51
N ALA A 224 -12.69 13.35 12.14
CA ALA A 224 -11.48 13.98 11.61
C ALA A 224 -11.08 13.46 10.23
N SER A 225 -11.35 12.18 9.93
CA SER A 225 -11.12 11.59 8.61
C SER A 225 -11.79 12.39 7.48
N PHE A 226 -13.02 12.88 7.67
CA PHE A 226 -13.71 13.63 6.61
C PHE A 226 -13.06 14.99 6.33
N ALA A 227 -12.56 15.67 7.36
CA ALA A 227 -11.80 16.91 7.18
C ALA A 227 -10.46 16.63 6.47
N LEU A 228 -9.74 15.58 6.89
CA LEU A 228 -8.48 15.17 6.29
C LEU A 228 -8.62 14.86 4.80
N PHE A 229 -9.52 13.96 4.41
CA PHE A 229 -9.72 13.59 3.01
C PHE A 229 -10.16 14.78 2.15
N ALA A 230 -11.09 15.61 2.64
CA ALA A 230 -11.53 16.80 1.89
C ALA A 230 -10.37 17.80 1.67
N THR A 231 -9.53 18.02 2.68
CA THR A 231 -8.36 18.91 2.55
C THR A 231 -7.32 18.33 1.60
N ILE A 232 -6.96 17.06 1.77
CA ILE A 232 -5.97 16.34 0.94
C ILE A 232 -6.39 16.38 -0.53
N ILE A 233 -7.63 15.98 -0.85
CA ILE A 233 -8.12 15.96 -2.23
C ILE A 233 -8.03 17.35 -2.88
N ASN A 234 -8.50 18.39 -2.17
CA ASN A 234 -8.42 19.75 -2.68
C ASN A 234 -6.99 20.24 -2.88
N GLN A 235 -6.08 19.88 -1.98
CA GLN A 235 -4.68 20.29 -2.04
C GLN A 235 -3.94 19.61 -3.19
N TYR A 236 -4.13 18.31 -3.38
CA TYR A 236 -3.53 17.59 -4.51
C TYR A 236 -4.09 18.05 -5.86
N ALA A 237 -5.39 18.34 -5.94
CA ALA A 237 -6.00 18.95 -7.13
C ALA A 237 -5.38 20.31 -7.48
N ARG A 238 -5.18 21.19 -6.48
CA ARG A 238 -4.49 22.48 -6.68
C ARG A 238 -3.03 22.33 -7.08
N LYS A 239 -2.36 21.27 -6.63
CA LYS A 239 -0.98 20.92 -7.02
C LYS A 239 -0.90 20.32 -8.43
N GLY A 240 -2.03 20.06 -9.10
CA GLY A 240 -2.07 19.57 -10.49
C GLY A 240 -1.90 18.06 -10.65
N TYR A 241 -2.01 17.29 -9.56
CA TYR A 241 -1.98 15.83 -9.61
C TYR A 241 -3.15 15.30 -10.45
N ARG A 242 -2.97 14.13 -11.06
CA ARG A 242 -3.96 13.47 -11.93
C ARG A 242 -4.94 12.63 -11.13
N TYR A 243 -4.45 11.62 -10.43
CA TYR A 243 -5.29 10.71 -9.66
C TYR A 243 -4.85 10.60 -8.20
N LEU A 244 -5.85 10.47 -7.32
CA LEU A 244 -5.68 9.94 -5.98
C LEU A 244 -6.28 8.53 -5.92
N ASN A 245 -5.45 7.54 -5.65
CA ASN A 245 -5.87 6.16 -5.39
C ASN A 245 -6.17 5.99 -3.89
N LEU A 246 -7.43 5.76 -3.53
CA LEU A 246 -7.89 5.58 -2.15
C LEU A 246 -7.69 4.14 -1.64
N GLY A 247 -7.23 3.23 -2.50
CA GLY A 247 -7.13 1.80 -2.22
C GLY A 247 -8.47 1.06 -2.31
N GLY A 248 -8.44 -0.26 -2.12
CA GLY A 248 -9.63 -1.12 -2.03
C GLY A 248 -10.17 -1.33 -0.61
N GLY A 249 -11.13 -2.25 -0.47
CA GLY A 249 -11.70 -2.65 0.82
C GLY A 249 -10.72 -3.41 1.73
N ALA A 250 -11.08 -3.55 3.02
CA ALA A 250 -10.27 -4.30 3.98
C ALA A 250 -10.32 -5.82 3.71
N GLY A 251 -9.31 -6.56 4.17
CA GLY A 251 -9.29 -8.03 4.09
C GLY A 251 -8.94 -8.61 2.71
N PHE A 252 -9.15 -9.92 2.54
CA PHE A 252 -8.81 -10.66 1.31
C PHE A 252 -9.93 -10.71 0.26
N ARG A 253 -11.17 -10.37 0.66
CA ARG A 253 -12.34 -10.35 -0.22
C ARG A 253 -12.80 -8.91 -0.40
N ASP A 254 -13.20 -8.58 -1.63
CA ASP A 254 -13.93 -7.34 -1.87
C ASP A 254 -15.36 -7.52 -1.37
N ASP A 255 -15.68 -6.85 -0.26
CA ASP A 255 -17.05 -6.60 0.15
C ASP A 255 -17.38 -5.13 -0.12
N PRO A 256 -18.14 -4.80 -1.18
CA PRO A 256 -18.51 -3.42 -1.48
C PRO A 256 -19.42 -2.80 -0.39
N GLU A 257 -20.06 -3.62 0.45
CA GLU A 257 -20.89 -3.15 1.56
C GLU A 257 -20.08 -2.88 2.84
N ASP A 258 -18.79 -3.22 2.87
CA ASP A 258 -17.86 -2.85 3.94
C ASP A 258 -17.91 -1.33 4.15
N GLY A 259 -18.02 -0.91 5.42
CA GLY A 259 -18.05 0.49 5.81
C GLY A 259 -16.82 1.26 5.30
N LEU A 260 -15.66 0.61 5.21
CA LEU A 260 -14.46 1.24 4.64
C LEU A 260 -14.57 1.44 3.12
N ALA A 261 -15.11 0.47 2.38
CA ALA A 261 -15.33 0.57 0.94
C ALA A 261 -16.34 1.70 0.63
N ARG A 262 -17.49 1.71 1.32
CA ARG A 262 -18.50 2.78 1.19
C ARG A 262 -17.95 4.16 1.56
N PHE A 263 -17.09 4.23 2.60
CA PHE A 263 -16.41 5.47 2.95
C PHE A 263 -15.52 5.96 1.79
N LYS A 264 -14.71 5.11 1.16
CA LYS A 264 -13.85 5.52 0.04
C LYS A 264 -14.65 5.89 -1.20
N GLN A 265 -15.70 5.11 -1.51
CA GLN A 265 -16.58 5.36 -2.65
C GLN A 265 -17.22 6.75 -2.60
N GLY A 266 -17.57 7.25 -1.41
CA GLY A 266 -18.17 8.58 -1.27
C GLY A 266 -17.25 9.76 -1.62
N TRP A 267 -15.95 9.53 -1.83
CA TRP A 267 -14.99 10.50 -2.37
C TRP A 267 -14.65 10.28 -3.85
N ALA A 268 -14.90 9.08 -4.37
CA ALA A 268 -14.34 8.60 -5.63
C ALA A 268 -15.12 9.11 -6.85
N SER A 269 -14.39 9.36 -7.93
CA SER A 269 -14.95 9.67 -9.24
C SER A 269 -15.21 8.40 -10.06
N PHE A 270 -14.35 7.39 -9.90
CA PHE A 270 -14.45 6.09 -10.59
C PHE A 270 -13.70 5.00 -9.80
N SER A 271 -13.72 3.77 -10.30
CA SER A 271 -12.94 2.66 -9.73
C SER A 271 -12.17 1.90 -10.81
N ARG A 272 -11.08 1.23 -10.42
CA ARG A 272 -10.30 0.34 -11.30
C ARG A 272 -9.96 -0.96 -10.57
N PRO A 273 -9.93 -2.11 -11.28
CA PRO A 273 -9.40 -3.33 -10.70
C PRO A 273 -7.89 -3.24 -10.51
N THR A 274 -7.40 -3.79 -9.40
CA THR A 274 -6.02 -4.28 -9.26
C THR A 274 -5.98 -5.78 -9.54
N TYR A 275 -4.80 -6.29 -9.90
CA TYR A 275 -4.56 -7.69 -10.20
C TYR A 275 -3.64 -8.30 -9.15
N LEU A 276 -4.02 -9.48 -8.65
CA LEU A 276 -3.11 -10.36 -7.93
C LEU A 276 -2.40 -11.22 -8.96
N VAL A 277 -1.08 -11.11 -8.98
CA VAL A 277 -0.22 -11.80 -9.93
C VAL A 277 0.79 -12.68 -9.19
N GLY A 278 1.19 -13.76 -9.85
CA GLY A 278 2.09 -14.73 -9.26
C GLY A 278 2.86 -15.55 -10.29
N LYS A 279 4.10 -15.90 -9.93
CA LYS A 279 5.00 -16.70 -10.75
C LYS A 279 5.79 -17.67 -9.89
N ILE A 280 5.88 -18.93 -10.31
CA ILE A 280 6.85 -19.88 -9.78
C ILE A 280 8.15 -19.67 -10.55
N LEU A 281 9.16 -19.17 -9.84
CA LEU A 281 10.48 -18.85 -10.40
C LEU A 281 11.36 -20.09 -10.52
N HIS A 282 11.18 -21.06 -9.62
CA HIS A 282 11.94 -22.31 -9.64
C HIS A 282 11.03 -23.54 -9.52
N ARG A 283 10.56 -24.02 -10.67
CA ARG A 283 9.58 -25.12 -10.82
C ARG A 283 9.97 -26.42 -10.10
N PRO A 284 11.20 -26.98 -10.26
CA PRO A 284 11.53 -28.27 -9.63
C PRO A 284 11.42 -28.21 -8.10
N ARG A 285 11.92 -27.13 -7.50
CA ARG A 285 11.85 -26.90 -6.05
C ARG A 285 10.41 -26.78 -5.55
N TYR A 286 9.56 -26.05 -6.28
CA TYR A 286 8.15 -25.93 -5.92
C TYR A 286 7.42 -27.29 -6.01
N GLN A 287 7.70 -28.09 -7.04
CA GLN A 287 7.13 -29.43 -7.20
C GLN A 287 7.57 -30.40 -6.10
N LEU A 288 8.83 -30.35 -5.67
CA LEU A 288 9.33 -31.15 -4.54
C LEU A 288 8.53 -30.88 -3.26
N TRP A 289 8.21 -29.61 -2.99
CA TRP A 289 7.36 -29.25 -1.86
C TRP A 289 5.90 -29.69 -2.05
N GLN A 290 5.34 -29.53 -3.25
CA GLN A 290 3.96 -29.98 -3.53
C GLN A 290 3.78 -31.50 -3.37
N ASN A 291 4.84 -32.28 -3.55
CA ASN A 291 4.81 -33.73 -3.37
C ASN A 291 5.16 -34.16 -1.93
N SER A 292 5.42 -33.22 -1.02
CA SER A 292 5.66 -33.51 0.39
C SER A 292 4.34 -33.75 1.14
N ALA A 293 4.41 -34.42 2.29
CA ALA A 293 3.25 -34.66 3.16
C ALA A 293 2.58 -33.36 3.66
N ASP A 294 3.25 -32.22 3.50
CA ASP A 294 2.80 -30.90 3.94
C ASP A 294 1.94 -30.17 2.89
N ALA A 295 1.76 -30.74 1.69
CA ALA A 295 0.95 -30.13 0.65
C ALA A 295 -0.55 -30.39 0.89
N LEU A 296 -1.29 -29.32 1.17
CA LEU A 296 -2.75 -29.33 1.21
C LEU A 296 -3.32 -28.57 0.02
N GLU A 297 -4.57 -28.88 -0.35
CA GLU A 297 -5.35 -27.98 -1.20
C GLU A 297 -5.46 -26.62 -0.50
N SER A 298 -5.02 -25.57 -1.19
CA SER A 298 -4.93 -24.23 -0.64
C SER A 298 -5.55 -23.21 -1.57
N GLY A 299 -6.28 -22.25 -1.01
CA GLY A 299 -6.76 -21.06 -1.72
C GLY A 299 -5.71 -19.96 -1.88
N PHE A 300 -4.50 -20.18 -1.36
CA PHE A 300 -3.38 -19.23 -1.40
C PHE A 300 -2.46 -19.50 -2.59
N PHE A 301 -1.75 -18.46 -3.01
CA PHE A 301 -0.66 -18.58 -3.96
C PHE A 301 0.61 -17.90 -3.43
N PRO A 302 1.77 -18.57 -3.51
CA PRO A 302 1.90 -20.03 -3.65
C PRO A 302 1.17 -20.75 -2.53
N ALA A 303 0.81 -22.01 -2.75
CA ALA A 303 0.01 -22.79 -1.81
C ALA A 303 0.65 -22.87 -0.41
N TYR A 304 1.99 -22.92 -0.33
CA TYR A 304 2.70 -22.95 0.95
C TYR A 304 2.52 -21.70 1.81
N ARG A 305 2.01 -20.58 1.26
CA ARG A 305 1.72 -19.36 2.03
C ARG A 305 0.44 -19.46 2.86
N ASP A 306 -0.30 -20.56 2.77
CA ASP A 306 -1.50 -20.79 3.57
C ASP A 306 -1.18 -20.76 5.06
N PRO A 307 -1.77 -19.85 5.86
CA PRO A 307 -1.51 -19.76 7.29
C PRO A 307 -1.75 -21.07 8.05
N SER A 308 -2.63 -21.95 7.55
CA SER A 308 -2.89 -23.26 8.17
C SER A 308 -1.68 -24.22 8.09
N LEU A 309 -0.79 -24.00 7.12
CA LEU A 309 0.47 -24.74 6.94
C LEU A 309 1.60 -24.16 7.80
N VAL A 310 1.49 -22.88 8.17
CA VAL A 310 2.49 -22.12 8.95
C VAL A 310 2.25 -22.34 10.44
N LYS A 311 2.17 -23.59 10.91
CA LYS A 311 1.94 -23.86 12.34
C LYS A 311 3.16 -23.61 13.24
N ASN A 312 4.35 -23.28 12.73
CA ASN A 312 5.55 -23.09 13.57
C ASN A 312 6.68 -22.19 12.99
N SER A 313 6.44 -21.35 11.98
CA SER A 313 7.52 -20.53 11.40
C SER A 313 7.21 -19.04 11.46
N GLN A 314 7.61 -18.39 12.55
CA GLN A 314 7.97 -16.97 12.47
C GLN A 314 9.22 -16.86 11.58
N PRO A 315 9.30 -15.87 10.68
CA PRO A 315 10.55 -15.58 10.01
C PRO A 315 11.59 -15.20 11.07
N ALA A 316 12.75 -15.86 11.06
CA ALA A 316 13.88 -15.43 11.87
C ALA A 316 14.26 -14.00 11.47
N PRO A 317 14.59 -13.10 12.43
CA PRO A 317 15.09 -11.79 12.09
C PRO A 317 16.32 -11.92 11.19
N VAL A 318 16.42 -11.03 10.20
CA VAL A 318 17.52 -10.99 9.22
C VAL A 318 18.88 -10.72 9.89
N HIS A 319 18.86 -10.19 11.12
CA HIS A 319 20.03 -9.98 11.95
C HIS A 319 19.84 -10.68 13.30
N ALA A 320 20.45 -11.86 13.43
CA ALA A 320 20.85 -12.44 14.70
C ALA A 320 22.37 -12.29 14.85
#